data_AF-A0A7V3LLJ9-F1
#
_entry.id   AF-A0A7V3LLJ9-F1
#
_cell.length_a   1.000
_cell.length_b   1.000
_cell.length_c   1.000
_cell.angle_alpha   90.00
_cell.angle_beta   90.00
_cell.angle_gamma   90.00
#
_symmetry.space_group_name_H-M   'P 1'
#
loop_
_entity.id
_entity.type
_entity.pdbx_description
1 polymer ?
#
loop_
_entity_poly.entity_id
_entity_poly.type
_entity_poly.pdbx_seq_one_letter_code
_entity_poly.pdbx_strand_id
1 'polypeptide(L)'
;MKTLHWVIIIGLSIALGWFGHQYFADDVASLLSQTPAQEENSPQQTEDDPGEVVCAQVITPAINPETKEIREFPTPCDVPDGWDVIQNDIPGLELEVQ
;
A
#
# COMPACT_ATOMS: atom_id res chain seq x y z
N MET A 1 -49.26 -13.30 24.92
CA MET A 1 -48.64 -13.62 23.61
C MET A 1 -47.60 -12.59 23.11
N LYS A 2 -47.20 -11.58 23.90
CA LYS A 2 -46.21 -10.56 23.48
C LYS A 2 -44.78 -10.88 23.94
N THR A 3 -44.63 -11.61 25.04
CA THR A 3 -43.33 -12.04 25.61
C THR A 3 -42.63 -13.10 24.75
N LEU A 4 -43.39 -14.03 24.17
CA LEU A 4 -42.84 -15.09 23.32
C LEU A 4 -42.22 -14.54 22.01
N HIS A 5 -42.77 -13.45 21.48
CA HIS A 5 -42.30 -12.83 20.23
C HIS A 5 -40.93 -12.14 20.41
N TRP A 6 -40.71 -11.49 21.56
CA TRP A 6 -39.43 -10.84 21.88
C TRP A 6 -38.30 -11.85 22.13
N VAL A 7 -38.61 -13.00 22.75
CA VAL A 7 -37.61 -14.06 22.99
C VAL A 7 -37.09 -14.66 21.68
N ILE A 8 -37.96 -14.82 20.67
CA ILE A 8 -37.57 -15.35 19.36
C ILE A 8 -36.69 -14.35 18.59
N ILE A 9 -37.02 -13.06 18.61
CA ILE A 9 -36.24 -12.01 17.92
C ILE A 9 -34.84 -11.91 18.53
N ILE A 10 -34.73 -11.85 19.86
CA ILE A 10 -33.43 -11.75 20.55
C ILE A 10 -32.59 -13.00 20.28
N GLY A 11 -33.21 -14.19 20.31
CA GLY A 11 -32.52 -15.45 19.98
C GLY A 11 -31.98 -15.50 18.54
N LEU A 12 -32.75 -15.01 17.56
CA LEU A 12 -32.34 -14.95 16.15
C LEU A 12 -31.22 -13.92 15.91
N SER A 13 -31.27 -12.76 16.56
CA SER A 13 -30.21 -11.74 16.44
C SER A 13 -28.88 -12.21 17.02
N ILE A 14 -28.90 -12.93 18.15
CA ILE A 14 -27.68 -13.49 18.76
C ILE A 14 -27.11 -14.61 17.89
N ALA A 15 -27.96 -15.48 17.33
CA ALA A 15 -27.53 -16.55 16.44
C ALA A 15 -26.88 -16.01 15.15
N LEU A 16 -27.48 -14.98 14.52
CA LEU A 16 -26.93 -14.37 13.29
C LEU A 16 -25.65 -13.56 13.57
N GLY A 17 -25.56 -12.89 14.72
CA GLY A 17 -24.35 -12.15 15.13
C GLY A 17 -23.15 -13.03 15.42
N TRP A 18 -23.36 -14.20 16.06
CA TRP A 18 -22.29 -15.19 16.29
C TRP A 18 -21.86 -15.90 15.00
N PHE A 19 -22.79 -16.13 14.07
CA PHE A 19 -22.48 -16.81 12.81
C PHE A 19 -21.62 -15.95 11.88
N GLY A 20 -21.82 -14.63 11.86
CA GLY A 20 -21.00 -13.72 11.07
C GLY A 20 -19.54 -13.61 11.53
N HIS A 21 -19.27 -13.76 12.83
CA HIS A 21 -17.93 -13.65 13.39
C HIS A 21 -17.08 -14.92 13.19
N GLN A 22 -17.74 -16.09 13.12
CA GLN A 22 -17.05 -17.34 12.81
C GLN A 22 -16.66 -17.43 11.34
N TYR A 23 -17.45 -16.81 10.45
CA TYR A 23 -17.23 -16.88 9.00
C TYR A 23 -16.04 -16.03 8.50
N PHE A 24 -15.64 -14.99 9.22
CA PHE A 24 -14.57 -14.07 8.78
C PHE A 24 -13.14 -14.57 9.03
N ALA A 25 -12.94 -15.71 9.70
CA ALA A 25 -11.60 -16.20 10.06
C ALA A 25 -10.99 -17.19 9.04
N ASP A 26 -11.80 -17.90 8.25
CA ASP A 26 -11.29 -18.93 7.33
C ASP A 26 -10.69 -18.34 6.03
N ASP A 27 -11.17 -17.17 5.58
CA ASP A 27 -10.68 -16.56 4.34
C ASP A 27 -9.33 -15.83 4.50
N VAL A 28 -9.00 -15.32 5.70
CA VAL A 28 -7.71 -14.63 5.93
C VAL A 28 -6.53 -15.61 5.93
N ALA A 29 -6.73 -16.84 6.39
CA ALA A 29 -5.68 -17.86 6.41
C ALA A 29 -5.27 -18.31 5.00
N SER A 30 -6.22 -18.34 4.06
CA SER A 30 -5.96 -18.66 2.65
C SER A 30 -5.24 -17.51 1.93
N LEU A 31 -5.57 -16.25 2.28
CA LEU A 31 -4.89 -15.07 1.76
C LEU A 31 -3.44 -14.95 2.28
N LEU A 32 -3.19 -15.29 3.55
CA LEU A 32 -1.83 -15.34 4.10
C LEU A 32 -0.99 -16.48 3.49
N SER A 33 -1.64 -17.56 3.06
CA SER A 33 -0.95 -18.71 2.44
C SER A 33 -0.53 -18.46 0.99
N GLN A 34 -1.10 -17.44 0.33
CA GLN A 34 -0.73 -17.03 -1.03
C GLN A 34 0.25 -15.84 -1.06
N THR A 35 0.81 -15.44 0.08
CA THR A 35 1.98 -14.57 0.06
C THR A 35 3.19 -15.46 -0.23
N PRO A 36 3.71 -15.54 -1.48
CA PRO A 36 5.08 -16.01 -1.65
C PRO A 36 5.89 -15.11 -0.74
N ALA A 37 6.68 -15.68 0.18
CA ALA A 37 7.54 -14.96 1.09
C ALA A 37 8.08 -13.72 0.36
N GLN A 38 7.42 -12.58 0.60
CA GLN A 38 8.01 -11.31 0.30
C GLN A 38 9.07 -11.31 1.37
N GLU A 39 10.27 -11.66 0.93
CA GLU A 39 11.46 -10.96 1.35
C GLU A 39 11.00 -9.56 1.71
N GLU A 40 10.81 -9.37 3.01
CA GLU A 40 10.72 -8.09 3.63
C GLU A 40 12.06 -7.47 3.28
N ASN A 41 12.15 -6.86 2.10
CA ASN A 41 13.01 -5.72 1.89
C ASN A 41 12.40 -4.60 2.72
N SER A 42 12.46 -4.83 4.03
CA SER A 42 12.57 -3.79 5.03
C SER A 42 13.64 -2.88 4.47
N PRO A 43 13.40 -1.57 4.34
CA PRO A 43 14.49 -0.65 4.60
C PRO A 43 14.87 -0.94 6.04
N GLN A 44 15.80 -1.89 6.20
CA GLN A 44 16.53 -2.08 7.41
C GLN A 44 17.10 -0.69 7.67
N GLN A 45 16.56 -0.05 8.68
CA GLN A 45 16.93 1.30 9.09
C GLN A 45 18.36 1.16 9.61
N THR A 46 19.32 1.17 8.69
CA THR A 46 20.74 1.21 8.98
C THR A 46 20.92 2.47 9.80
N GLU A 47 21.55 2.25 10.94
CA GLU A 47 22.08 3.26 11.82
C GLU A 47 22.65 4.41 10.98
N ASP A 48 22.32 5.65 11.35
CA ASP A 48 22.74 6.91 10.75
C ASP A 48 24.27 6.93 10.55
N ASP A 49 24.74 6.32 9.46
CA ASP A 49 26.06 6.54 8.90
C ASP A 49 25.90 7.73 7.95
N PRO A 50 26.49 8.90 8.28
CA PRO A 50 26.35 10.10 7.46
C PRO A 50 27.06 10.00 6.09
N GLY A 51 27.46 8.79 5.65
CA GLY A 51 28.17 8.53 4.42
C GLY A 51 27.41 7.76 3.33
N GLU A 52 26.26 7.12 3.63
CA GLU A 52 25.54 6.30 2.65
C GLU A 52 24.25 6.97 2.16
N VAL A 53 24.29 7.52 0.95
CA VAL A 53 23.10 8.10 0.30
C VAL A 53 22.16 6.97 -0.06
N VAL A 54 21.07 6.82 0.70
CA VAL A 54 20.02 5.84 0.38
C VAL A 54 19.33 6.25 -0.92
N CYS A 55 19.57 5.47 -1.98
CA CYS A 55 18.90 5.63 -3.26
C CYS A 55 17.51 4.97 -3.21
N ALA A 56 16.48 5.68 -3.67
CA ALA A 56 15.13 5.13 -3.75
C ALA A 56 15.00 4.17 -4.95
N GLN A 57 14.43 2.99 -4.72
CA GLN A 57 14.21 1.97 -5.75
C GLN A 57 12.91 2.23 -6.54
N VAL A 58 12.85 3.38 -7.21
CA VAL A 58 11.67 3.82 -7.99
C VAL A 58 12.06 4.17 -9.42
N ILE A 59 11.28 3.66 -10.37
CA ILE A 59 11.47 4.00 -11.79
C ILE A 59 11.28 5.50 -11.96
N THR A 60 12.32 6.16 -12.44
CA THR A 60 12.42 7.62 -12.54
C THR A 60 12.49 8.03 -14.00
N PRO A 61 11.44 8.62 -14.58
CA PRO A 61 11.50 9.17 -15.93
C PRO A 61 12.31 10.47 -15.95
N ALA A 62 13.22 10.63 -16.92
CA ALA A 62 13.99 11.85 -17.13
C ALA A 62 14.10 12.22 -18.61
N ILE A 63 14.27 13.51 -18.90
CA ILE A 63 14.44 14.07 -20.24
C ILE A 63 15.81 14.70 -20.41
N ASN A 64 16.47 14.40 -21.53
CA ASN A 64 17.67 15.09 -21.95
C ASN A 64 17.30 16.45 -22.56
N PRO A 65 17.73 17.59 -21.98
CA PRO A 65 17.34 18.90 -22.48
C PRO A 65 17.95 19.25 -23.85
N GLU A 66 19.09 18.64 -24.22
CA GLU A 66 19.79 18.85 -25.49
C GLU A 66 19.16 18.06 -26.64
N THR A 67 18.85 16.77 -26.42
CA THR A 67 18.31 15.88 -27.47
C THR A 67 16.80 15.76 -27.45
N LYS A 68 16.13 16.17 -26.37
CA LYS A 68 14.71 15.95 -26.09
C LYS A 68 14.31 14.47 -26.00
N GLU A 69 15.27 13.58 -25.77
CA GLU A 69 15.02 12.16 -25.52
C GLU A 69 14.48 11.95 -24.10
N ILE A 70 13.42 11.16 -23.96
CA ILE A 70 12.86 10.74 -22.67
C ILE A 70 13.27 9.29 -22.42
N ARG A 71 13.76 9.00 -21.22
CA ARG A 71 14.15 7.65 -20.80
C ARG A 71 13.75 7.40 -19.35
N GLU A 72 13.43 6.15 -19.05
CA GLU A 72 13.17 5.68 -17.70
C GLU A 72 14.45 5.10 -17.09
N PHE A 73 14.75 5.51 -15.87
CA PHE A 73 15.89 5.05 -15.09
C PHE A 73 15.40 4.19 -13.93
N PRO A 74 16.09 3.08 -13.59
CA PRO A 74 15.67 2.20 -12.50
C PRO A 74 15.58 2.90 -11.14
N THR A 75 16.45 3.88 -10.92
CA THR A 75 16.50 4.69 -9.70
C THR A 75 16.77 6.17 -10.04
N PRO A 76 16.46 7.11 -9.13
CA PRO A 76 16.84 8.51 -9.30
C PRO A 76 18.35 8.74 -9.33
N CYS A 77 19.13 7.84 -8.73
CA CYS A 77 20.60 7.91 -8.70
C CYS A 77 21.23 7.51 -10.05
N ASP A 78 20.50 6.79 -10.90
CA ASP A 78 20.95 6.39 -12.24
C ASP A 78 20.75 7.49 -13.29
N VAL A 79 20.03 8.56 -12.96
CA VAL A 79 19.77 9.69 -13.86
C VAL A 79 21.07 10.49 -14.02
N PRO A 80 21.60 10.65 -15.25
CA PRO A 80 22.83 11.39 -15.48
C PRO A 80 22.69 12.88 -15.13
N ASP A 81 23.78 13.49 -14.69
CA ASP A 81 23.84 14.94 -14.46
C ASP A 81 23.40 15.72 -15.71
N GLY A 82 22.55 16.72 -15.50
CA GLY A 82 22.03 17.58 -16.57
C GLY A 82 20.76 17.07 -17.26
N TRP A 83 20.19 15.95 -16.82
CA TRP A 83 18.85 15.51 -17.24
C TRP A 83 17.78 16.05 -16.28
N ASP A 84 16.61 16.41 -16.82
CA ASP A 84 15.49 16.87 -16.01
C ASP A 84 14.60 15.68 -15.63
N VAL A 85 14.43 15.44 -14.33
CA VAL A 85 13.52 14.40 -13.81
C VAL A 85 12.07 14.88 -13.97
N ILE A 86 11.22 14.02 -14.53
CA ILE A 86 9.80 14.30 -14.73
C ILE A 86 9.05 13.84 -13.47
N GLN A 87 8.61 14.78 -12.66
CA GLN A 87 7.76 14.49 -11.50
C GLN A 87 6.31 14.33 -11.97
N ASN A 88 5.72 13.15 -11.71
CA ASN A 88 4.28 12.96 -11.83
C ASN A 88 3.62 13.41 -10.52
N ASP A 89 3.68 14.71 -10.25
CA ASP A 89 2.89 15.28 -9.17
C ASP A 89 1.42 15.10 -9.55
N ILE A 90 0.67 14.30 -8.79
CA ILE A 90 -0.77 14.16 -8.98
C ILE A 90 -1.38 15.52 -8.61
N PRO A 91 -1.81 16.36 -9.56
CA PRO A 91 -2.39 17.64 -9.26
C PRO A 91 -3.87 17.37 -8.97
N GLY A 92 -4.21 17.03 -7.72
CA GLY A 92 -5.60 16.71 -7.40
C GLY A 92 -5.87 16.02 -6.07
N LEU A 93 -4.85 15.74 -5.24
CA LEU A 93 -5.05 15.32 -3.85
C LEU A 93 -5.00 16.52 -2.88
N GLU A 94 -5.58 17.65 -3.28
CA GLU A 94 -6.08 18.62 -2.30
C GLU A 94 -7.36 17.98 -1.73
N LEU A 95 -7.19 17.09 -0.75
CA LEU A 95 -8.31 16.66 0.08
C LEU A 95 -8.82 17.93 0.78
N GLU A 96 -9.88 18.53 0.24
CA GLU A 96 -10.72 19.47 0.97
C GLU A 96 -11.25 18.74 2.21
N VAL A 97 -10.51 18.86 3.31
CA VAL A 97 -10.99 18.50 4.64
C VAL A 97 -12.01 19.59 5.02
N GLN A 98 -13.26 19.42 4.58
CA GLN A 98 -14.43 20.12 5.10
C GLN A 98 -15.10 19.28 6.18
#